data_AF-A0A838TIU5-F1
#
_entry.id   AF-A0A838TIU5-F1
#
_cell.length_a   1.000
_cell.length_b   1.000
_cell.length_c   1.000
_cell.angle_alpha   90.00
_cell.angle_beta   90.00
_cell.angle_gamma   90.00
#
_symmetry.space_group_name_H-M   'P 1'
#
loop_
_entity.id
_entity.type
_entity.pdbx_description
1 polymer ?
#
loop_
_entity_poly.entity_id
_entity_poly.type
_entity_poly.pdbx_seq_one_letter_code
_entity_poly.pdbx_strand_id
1 'polypeptide(L)'
;MPKKFREHGFATDLFDATAVATCRMYQRDREVWRGLAKNTHEGLGAPRLIVSMTLVLLSGQVLPFVLVLTPGTTLVRLLAGLACGLVLLPRIIAALRFRQSWLGVILHPTAIAALLGIQWFGLVRFLRGRPAVWKGRAYPRGVREVSE
;
A
#
# COMPACT_ATOMS: atom_id res chain seq x y z
N MET A 1 -11.72 -0.67 -19.30
CA MET A 1 -13.17 -0.90 -19.21
C MET A 1 -13.92 0.33 -18.69
N PRO A 2 -13.59 0.95 -17.54
CA PRO A 2 -14.36 2.10 -17.03
C PRO A 2 -14.45 3.29 -18.00
N LYS A 3 -13.35 3.56 -18.72
CA LYS A 3 -13.30 4.60 -19.76
C LYS A 3 -14.34 4.36 -20.88
N LYS A 4 -14.47 3.12 -21.37
CA LYS A 4 -15.45 2.77 -22.42
C LYS A 4 -16.90 2.92 -21.95
N PHE A 5 -17.21 2.57 -20.70
CA PHE A 5 -18.55 2.77 -20.15
C PHE A 5 -18.92 4.25 -20.05
N ARG A 6 -17.97 5.10 -19.61
CA ARG A 6 -18.17 6.56 -19.56
C ARG A 6 -18.31 7.20 -20.95
N GLU A 7 -17.55 6.71 -21.94
CA GLU A 7 -17.69 7.13 -23.35
C GLU A 7 -19.08 6.85 -23.91
N HIS A 8 -19.82 5.89 -23.34
CA HIS A 8 -21.20 5.55 -23.74
C HIS A 8 -22.25 6.11 -22.77
N GLY A 9 -21.88 7.11 -21.94
CA GLY A 9 -22.81 7.80 -21.03
C GLY A 9 -23.18 7.03 -19.76
N PHE A 10 -22.58 5.86 -19.50
CA PHE A 10 -22.82 5.13 -18.26
C PHE A 10 -21.98 5.68 -17.11
N ALA A 11 -22.61 5.84 -15.94
CA ALA A 11 -21.91 6.13 -14.70
C ALA A 11 -21.15 4.89 -14.21
N THR A 12 -19.96 5.11 -13.65
CA THR A 12 -19.18 4.06 -13.00
C THR A 12 -19.02 4.41 -11.54
N ASP A 13 -19.35 3.47 -10.64
CA ASP A 13 -19.23 3.66 -9.19
C ASP A 13 -18.43 2.52 -8.55
N LEU A 14 -17.95 2.76 -7.32
CA LEU A 14 -17.30 1.78 -6.46
C LEU A 14 -18.29 1.37 -5.37
N PHE A 15 -18.56 0.07 -5.28
CA PHE A 15 -19.41 -0.48 -4.22
C PHE A 15 -18.68 -1.59 -3.47
N ASP A 16 -19.16 -1.88 -2.26
CA ASP A 16 -18.65 -2.98 -1.46
C ASP A 16 -19.13 -4.33 -2.03
N ALA A 17 -18.24 -5.01 -2.75
CA ALA A 17 -18.52 -6.32 -3.35
C ALA A 17 -18.26 -7.51 -2.40
N THR A 18 -18.01 -7.28 -1.11
CA THR A 18 -17.63 -8.34 -0.14
C THR A 18 -18.64 -9.49 -0.08
N ALA A 19 -19.93 -9.20 -0.26
CA ALA A 19 -21.00 -10.21 -0.24
C ALA A 19 -21.24 -10.90 -1.59
N VAL A 20 -20.71 -10.37 -2.69
CA VAL A 20 -21.09 -10.77 -4.06
C VAL A 20 -19.99 -11.57 -4.74
N ALA A 21 -18.72 -11.35 -4.39
CA ALA A 21 -17.61 -12.03 -5.05
C ALA A 21 -16.42 -12.25 -4.11
N THR A 22 -15.74 -13.39 -4.31
CA THR A 22 -14.42 -13.66 -3.73
C THR A 22 -13.38 -13.79 -4.84
N CYS A 23 -12.23 -13.14 -4.69
CA CYS A 23 -11.17 -13.19 -5.69
C CYS A 23 -9.85 -13.62 -5.05
N ARG A 24 -9.29 -14.75 -5.50
CA ARG A 24 -7.91 -15.13 -5.21
C ARG A 24 -7.00 -14.60 -6.30
N MET A 25 -6.47 -13.40 -6.09
CA MET A 25 -5.58 -12.76 -7.08
C MET A 25 -4.20 -13.44 -7.17
N TYR A 26 -3.71 -13.99 -6.05
CA TYR A 26 -2.38 -14.59 -5.90
C TYR A 26 -2.45 -15.97 -5.27
N GLN A 27 -1.59 -16.86 -5.77
CA GLN A 27 -1.43 -18.19 -5.19
C GLN A 27 -0.20 -18.31 -4.30
N ARG A 28 0.83 -17.48 -4.54
CA ARG A 28 2.12 -17.53 -3.84
C ARG A 28 2.58 -16.13 -3.40
N ASP A 29 3.33 -16.07 -2.32
CA ASP A 29 3.83 -14.80 -1.74
C ASP A 29 4.73 -14.03 -2.72
N ARG A 30 5.48 -14.74 -3.57
CA ARG A 30 6.30 -14.13 -4.62
C ARG A 30 5.47 -13.33 -5.63
N GLU A 31 4.23 -13.76 -5.90
CA GLU A 31 3.32 -13.06 -6.80
C GLU A 31 2.78 -11.80 -6.13
N VAL A 32 2.48 -11.86 -4.83
CA VAL A 32 2.10 -10.70 -4.00
C VAL A 32 3.22 -9.66 -4.02
N TRP A 33 4.46 -10.08 -3.73
CA TRP A 33 5.61 -9.19 -3.69
C TRP A 33 5.83 -8.48 -5.02
N ARG A 34 5.88 -9.25 -6.13
CA ARG A 34 6.03 -8.68 -7.48
C ARG A 34 4.84 -7.80 -7.88
N GLY A 35 3.64 -8.17 -7.43
CA GLY A 35 2.41 -7.45 -7.72
C GLY A 35 2.26 -6.14 -6.99
N LEU A 36 2.79 -6.05 -5.78
CA LEU A 36 2.86 -4.79 -5.05
C LEU A 36 4.03 -3.92 -5.53
N ALA A 37 5.18 -4.53 -5.87
CA ALA A 37 6.34 -3.82 -6.39
C ALA A 37 6.08 -3.12 -7.74
N LYS A 38 5.09 -3.57 -8.53
CA LYS A 38 4.70 -2.86 -9.76
C LYS A 38 4.11 -1.47 -9.47
N ASN A 39 3.46 -1.32 -8.32
CA ASN A 39 2.75 -0.08 -7.95
C ASN A 39 3.71 1.02 -7.51
N THR A 40 5.00 0.71 -7.35
CA THR A 40 6.03 1.68 -6.96
C THR A 40 6.15 2.84 -7.94
N HIS A 41 5.82 2.63 -9.21
CA HIS A 41 5.83 3.70 -10.23
C HIS A 41 4.44 4.29 -10.48
N GLU A 42 3.40 3.45 -10.58
CA GLU A 42 2.04 3.91 -10.90
C GLU A 42 1.33 4.58 -9.71
N GLY A 43 1.62 4.16 -8.47
CA GLY A 43 0.94 4.65 -7.26
C GLY A 43 1.72 5.71 -6.46
N LEU A 44 3.05 5.71 -6.54
CA LEU A 44 3.92 6.70 -5.85
C LEU A 44 4.57 7.71 -6.81
N GLY A 45 4.29 7.64 -8.12
CA GLY A 45 4.42 8.73 -9.12
C GLY A 45 5.83 9.24 -9.45
N ALA A 46 6.77 9.22 -8.51
CA ALA A 46 8.14 9.67 -8.71
C ALA A 46 9.06 8.98 -7.68
N PRO A 47 10.27 8.54 -8.08
CA PRO A 47 11.31 8.09 -7.16
C PRO A 47 11.52 8.99 -5.93
N ARG A 48 11.28 10.30 -6.08
CA ARG A 48 11.40 11.31 -5.02
C ARG A 48 10.37 11.14 -3.89
N LEU A 49 9.17 10.64 -4.19
CA LEU A 49 8.11 10.50 -3.20
C LEU A 49 8.35 9.33 -2.23
N ILE A 50 9.16 8.35 -2.62
CA ILE A 50 9.42 7.15 -1.81
C ILE A 50 10.10 7.51 -0.50
N VAL A 51 11.05 8.45 -0.50
CA VAL A 51 11.72 8.88 0.73
C VAL A 51 10.74 9.57 1.67
N SER A 52 9.99 10.55 1.18
CA SER A 52 9.00 11.29 1.98
C SER A 52 7.92 10.37 2.55
N MET A 53 7.40 9.45 1.73
CA MET A 53 6.41 8.47 2.20
C MET A 53 7.01 7.46 3.17
N THR A 54 8.27 7.07 2.99
CA THR A 54 8.98 6.22 3.97
C THR A 54 9.03 6.91 5.32
N LEU A 55 9.42 8.18 5.36
CA LEU A 55 9.49 8.95 6.61
C LEU A 55 8.12 9.07 7.27
N VAL A 56 7.08 9.43 6.52
CA VAL A 56 5.71 9.58 7.04
C VAL A 56 5.14 8.26 7.54
N LEU A 57 5.32 7.17 6.78
CA LEU A 57 4.78 5.87 7.18
C LEU A 57 5.58 5.26 8.33
N LEU A 58 6.90 5.38 8.35
CA LEU A 58 7.71 4.88 9.46
C LEU A 58 7.41 5.65 10.75
N SER A 59 7.36 6.99 10.69
CA SER A 59 7.10 7.82 11.87
C SER A 59 5.66 7.74 12.35
N GLY A 60 4.69 7.66 11.44
CA GLY A 60 3.27 7.66 11.79
C GLY A 60 2.73 6.27 12.11
N GLN A 61 3.24 5.21 11.50
CA GLN A 61 2.64 3.87 11.56
C GLN A 61 3.49 2.83 12.28
N VAL A 62 4.80 3.06 12.44
CA VAL A 62 5.72 2.08 13.06
C VAL A 62 6.31 2.63 14.37
N LEU A 63 6.81 3.86 14.35
CA LEU A 63 7.46 4.49 15.49
C LEU A 63 6.61 4.52 16.79
N PRO A 64 5.28 4.78 16.76
CA PRO A 64 4.48 4.78 17.98
C PRO A 64 4.57 3.46 18.76
N PHE A 65 4.58 2.33 18.04
CA PHE A 65 4.69 1.01 18.64
C PHE A 65 6.06 0.77 19.27
N VAL A 66 7.12 1.28 18.65
CA VAL A 66 8.46 1.22 19.23
C VAL A 66 8.52 2.07 20.50
N LEU A 67 7.99 3.29 20.47
CA LEU A 67 8.02 4.22 21.60
C LEU A 67 7.26 3.71 22.83
N VAL A 68 6.15 3.00 22.64
CA VAL A 68 5.41 2.35 23.74
C VAL A 68 6.24 1.26 24.42
N LEU A 69 7.09 0.56 23.67
CA LEU A 69 7.90 -0.57 24.16
C LEU A 69 9.25 -0.13 24.76
N THR A 70 9.68 1.11 24.50
CA THR A 70 10.95 1.65 25.00
C THR A 70 10.76 2.49 26.28
N PRO A 71 11.79 2.59 27.14
CA PRO A 71 11.76 3.51 28.27
C PRO A 71 11.53 4.95 27.82
N GLY A 72 10.73 5.71 28.58
CA GLY A 72 10.39 7.09 28.26
C GLY A 72 9.63 7.76 29.41
N THR A 73 9.33 9.05 29.26
CA THR A 73 8.49 9.75 30.22
C THR A 73 7.04 9.24 30.15
N THR A 74 6.26 9.45 31.22
CA THR A 74 4.84 9.09 31.24
C THR A 74 4.08 9.77 30.10
N LEU A 75 4.38 11.05 29.82
CA LEU A 75 3.75 11.79 28.72
C LEU A 75 4.04 11.14 27.36
N VAL A 76 5.29 10.76 27.09
CA VAL A 76 5.67 10.11 25.81
C VAL A 76 4.92 8.78 25.63
N ARG A 77 4.83 7.95 26.68
CA ARG A 77 4.09 6.69 26.62
C ARG A 77 2.60 6.89 26.36
N LEU A 78 1.98 7.89 27.00
CA LEU A 78 0.56 8.20 26.80
C LEU A 78 0.28 8.66 25.35
N LEU A 79 1.11 9.56 24.82
CA LEU A 79 0.98 10.03 23.44
C LEU A 79 1.24 8.90 22.43
N ALA A 80 2.24 8.06 22.67
CA ALA A 80 2.55 6.92 21.82
C ALA A 80 1.42 5.87 21.84
N GLY A 81 0.83 5.61 23.01
CA GLY A 81 -0.33 4.73 23.15
C GLY A 81 -1.57 5.25 22.41
N LEU A 82 -1.85 6.55 22.51
CA LEU A 82 -2.91 7.19 21.72
C LEU A 82 -2.66 7.07 20.23
N ALA A 83 -1.42 7.32 19.78
CA ALA A 83 -1.03 7.18 18.38
C ALA A 83 -1.18 5.74 17.88
N CYS A 84 -0.81 4.72 18.67
CA CYS A 84 -1.07 3.31 18.34
C CYS A 84 -2.57 3.05 18.14
N GLY A 85 -3.41 3.59 19.03
CA GLY A 85 -4.88 3.50 18.89
C GLY A 85 -5.38 4.10 17.58
N LEU A 86 -4.91 5.31 17.24
CA LEU A 86 -5.28 5.99 15.99
C LEU A 86 -4.79 5.27 14.74
N VAL A 87 -3.62 4.61 14.80
CA VAL A 87 -3.09 3.78 13.71
C VAL A 87 -3.94 2.54 13.48
N LEU A 88 -4.36 1.87 14.56
CA LEU A 88 -5.13 0.62 14.47
C LEU A 88 -6.61 0.86 14.16
N LEU A 89 -7.18 2.00 14.57
CA LEU A 89 -8.59 2.33 14.40
C LEU A 89 -9.10 2.11 12.95
N PRO A 90 -8.49 2.69 11.89
CA PRO A 90 -8.95 2.45 10.53
C PRO A 90 -8.84 0.98 10.09
N ARG A 91 -7.87 0.22 10.64
CA ARG A 91 -7.71 -1.21 10.37
C ARG A 91 -8.80 -2.03 11.05
N ILE A 92 -9.16 -1.67 12.29
CA ILE A 92 -10.28 -2.29 13.01
C ILE A 92 -11.59 -2.01 12.28
N ILE A 93 -11.84 -0.77 11.88
CA ILE A 93 -13.03 -0.40 11.10
C ILE A 93 -13.08 -1.21 9.80
N ALA A 94 -11.97 -1.33 9.07
CA ALA A 94 -11.90 -2.13 7.85
C ALA A 94 -12.13 -3.63 8.10
N ALA A 95 -11.57 -4.19 9.17
CA ALA A 95 -11.76 -5.59 9.56
C ALA A 95 -13.23 -5.89 9.86
N LEU A 96 -13.91 -4.99 10.58
CA LEU A 96 -15.33 -5.13 10.91
C LEU A 96 -16.23 -4.91 9.69
N ARG A 97 -16.01 -3.82 8.94
CA ARG A 97 -16.88 -3.43 7.81
C ARG A 97 -16.74 -4.38 6.63
N PHE A 98 -15.52 -4.74 6.26
CA PHE A 98 -15.21 -5.51 5.06
C PHE A 98 -14.82 -6.96 5.37
N ARG A 99 -15.04 -7.42 6.61
CA ARG A 99 -14.74 -8.79 7.06
C ARG A 99 -13.29 -9.21 6.76
N GLN A 100 -12.35 -8.26 6.85
CA GLN A 100 -10.93 -8.54 6.66
C GLN A 100 -10.37 -9.31 7.87
N SER A 101 -9.29 -10.06 7.64
CA SER A 101 -8.64 -10.82 8.70
C SER A 101 -8.08 -9.90 9.79
N TRP A 102 -8.35 -10.25 11.05
CA TRP A 102 -7.79 -9.60 12.23
C TRP A 102 -6.26 -9.66 12.30
N LEU A 103 -5.64 -10.65 11.62
CA LEU A 103 -4.19 -10.69 11.48
C LEU A 103 -3.65 -9.42 10.82
N GLY A 104 -4.40 -8.81 9.89
CA GLY A 104 -4.01 -7.54 9.27
C GLY A 104 -4.00 -6.36 10.23
N VAL A 105 -4.82 -6.40 11.28
CA VAL A 105 -4.82 -5.37 12.35
C VAL A 105 -3.59 -5.55 13.23
N ILE A 106 -3.36 -6.77 13.71
CA ILE A 106 -2.26 -7.10 14.63
C ILE A 106 -0.90 -6.87 13.95
N LEU A 107 -0.75 -7.31 12.71
CA LEU A 107 0.50 -7.22 11.96
C LEU A 107 0.63 -5.91 11.17
N HIS A 108 -0.24 -4.92 11.39
CA HIS A 108 -0.22 -3.65 10.64
C HIS A 108 1.16 -2.95 10.64
N PRO A 109 1.87 -2.75 11.77
CA PRO A 109 3.20 -2.12 11.73
C PRO A 109 4.21 -2.95 10.92
N THR A 110 4.17 -4.28 11.02
CA THR A 110 5.01 -5.18 10.22
C THR A 110 4.63 -5.12 8.74
N ALA A 111 3.35 -5.03 8.41
CA ALA A 111 2.85 -4.90 7.04
C ALA A 111 3.29 -3.59 6.40
N ILE A 112 3.32 -2.48 7.15
CA ILE A 112 3.86 -1.20 6.68
C ILE A 112 5.37 -1.31 6.43
N ALA A 113 6.13 -1.92 7.34
CA ALA A 113 7.56 -2.15 7.11
C ALA A 113 7.83 -3.00 5.86
N ALA A 114 7.04 -4.07 5.65
CA ALA A 114 7.12 -4.90 4.45
C ALA A 114 6.73 -4.11 3.18
N LEU A 115 5.67 -3.30 3.23
CA LEU A 115 5.26 -2.42 2.14
C LEU A 115 6.40 -1.48 1.73
N LEU A 116 7.05 -0.83 2.70
CA LEU A 116 8.19 0.04 2.45
C LEU A 116 9.35 -0.73 1.80
N GLY A 117 9.68 -1.93 2.31
CA GLY A 117 10.67 -2.81 1.70
C GLY A 117 10.35 -3.15 0.24
N ILE A 118 9.08 -3.41 -0.07
CA ILE A 118 8.61 -3.65 -1.44
C ILE A 118 8.77 -2.39 -2.31
N GLN A 119 8.48 -1.20 -1.79
CA GLN A 119 8.65 0.06 -2.53
C GLN A 119 10.12 0.30 -2.88
N TRP A 120 11.02 0.13 -1.91
CA TRP A 120 12.46 0.25 -2.16
C TRP A 120 12.97 -0.80 -3.15
N PHE A 121 12.49 -2.05 -3.04
CA PHE A 121 12.79 -3.10 -4.01
C PHE A 121 12.34 -2.73 -5.43
N GLY A 122 11.11 -2.22 -5.58
CA GLY A 122 10.56 -1.74 -6.86
C GLY A 122 11.41 -0.62 -7.46
N LEU A 123 11.79 0.37 -6.64
CA LEU A 123 12.61 1.49 -7.05
C LEU A 123 13.99 1.05 -7.54
N VAL A 124 14.70 0.23 -6.76
CA VAL A 124 16.03 -0.28 -7.14
C VAL A 124 15.95 -1.04 -8.46
N ARG A 125 14.90 -1.85 -8.64
CA ARG A 125 14.69 -2.62 -9.86
C ARG A 125 14.47 -1.70 -11.08
N PHE A 126 13.71 -0.62 -10.91
CA PHE A 126 13.49 0.37 -11.94
C PHE A 126 14.74 1.19 -12.29
N LEU A 127 15.48 1.66 -11.28
CA LEU A 127 16.75 2.36 -11.49
C LEU A 127 17.75 1.50 -12.27
N ARG A 128 17.70 0.17 -12.07
CA ARG A 128 18.47 -0.84 -12.83
C ARG A 128 17.87 -1.19 -14.20
N GLY A 129 16.87 -0.45 -14.68
CA GLY A 129 16.25 -0.66 -16.00
C GLY A 129 15.45 -1.96 -16.13
N ARG A 130 15.05 -2.60 -15.03
CA ARG A 130 14.28 -3.85 -15.02
C ARG A 130 12.82 -3.55 -14.64
N PRO A 131 11.94 -3.20 -15.59
CA PRO A 131 10.56 -2.84 -15.26
C PRO A 131 9.82 -4.00 -14.56
N ALA A 132 8.81 -3.66 -13.77
CA ALA A 132 7.94 -4.64 -13.16
C ALA A 132 7.12 -5.33 -14.27
N VAL A 133 7.16 -6.67 -14.30
CA VAL A 133 6.34 -7.47 -15.20
C VAL A 133 5.13 -7.97 -14.42
N TRP A 134 3.94 -7.70 -14.94
CA TRP A 134 2.69 -8.05 -14.29
C TRP A 134 1.78 -8.87 -15.20
N LYS A 135 1.46 -10.11 -14.80
CA LYS A 135 0.60 -11.03 -15.58
C LYS A 135 0.97 -11.04 -17.08
N GLY A 136 2.25 -11.17 -17.38
CA GLY A 136 2.78 -11.21 -18.75
C GLY A 136 2.93 -9.85 -19.45
N ARG A 137 2.51 -8.75 -18.83
CA ARG A 137 2.64 -7.41 -19.40
C ARG A 137 3.83 -6.69 -18.78
N ALA A 138 4.79 -6.28 -19.62
CA ALA A 138 5.82 -5.34 -19.23
C ALA A 138 5.30 -3.92 -19.48
N TYR A 139 5.44 -3.04 -18.49
CA TYR A 139 5.12 -1.62 -18.67
C TYR A 139 6.38 -0.91 -19.19
N PRO A 140 6.37 -0.38 -20.43
CA PRO A 140 7.54 0.28 -21.00
C PRO A 140 7.87 1.57 -20.24
N ARG A 141 9.16 1.94 -20.23
CA ARG A 141 9.60 3.24 -19.71
C ARG A 141 9.11 4.34 -20.65
N GLY A 142 8.09 5.09 -20.22
CA GLY A 142 7.64 6.32 -20.87
C GLY A 142 7.00 6.10 -22.24
N VAL A 143 5.69 6.32 -22.32
CA VAL A 143 5.10 6.80 -23.58
C VAL A 143 5.64 8.22 -23.73
N ARG A 144 6.43 8.49 -24.78
CA ARG A 144 6.64 9.88 -25.22
C ARG A 144 5.25 10.44 -25.48
N GLU A 145 4.92 11.58 -24.87
CA GLU A 145 3.77 12.36 -25.31
C GLU A 145 3.89 12.50 -26.83
N VAL A 146 2.89 11.96 -27.53
CA VAL A 146 2.70 12.27 -28.93
C VAL A 146 2.24 13.71 -28.91
N SER A 147 3.15 14.61 -29.26
CA SER A 147 2.85 15.98 -29.62
C SER A 147 1.93 15.95 -30.84
N GLU A 148 0.67 16.31 -30.64
CA GLU A 148 -0.19 16.88 -31.69
C GLU A 148 -0.11 18.41 -31.60
#